data_AF-A0A6I5ZMF4-F1
#
_entry.id   AF-A0A6I5ZMF4-F1
#
_cell.length_a   1.000
_cell.length_b   1.000
_cell.length_c   1.000
_cell.angle_alpha   90.00
_cell.angle_beta   90.00
_cell.angle_gamma   90.00
#
_symmetry.space_group_name_H-M   'P 1'
#
loop_
_entity.id
_entity.type
_entity.pdbx_description
1 polymer ?
#
loop_
_entity_poly.entity_id
_entity_poly.type
_entity_poly.pdbx_seq_one_letter_code
_entity_poly.pdbx_strand_id
1 'polypeptide(L)'
;MKQLEKMLDFCLKCNICYTQCPVIKKEINFPGPKYLGPELERQWLVGGNAGDYKAIQELSYCTNCQQCNLACPHGVKPAYFNLKHKSSLVLPLKDRARDWFLANIYIFGGLGKTLAPLTNTFLQAGLLRGLFENVGITGQRPLPMYDRRRIKVVAGDKPSAKKAVYFIGCYASYFDTGVAGATIKLLQHADYQVEIAPLKCCGTPLLSNGFLKQARRLAEINVARLLAYLDKGYKVVTSCPSCALALKEEYKEIFAIEGSQRLAAGVWDVGELLEAEGIKAKSPIEGGVYYHVPCHLKAQSIGLPFARMMEGTDNLLINYEWCCGMAGTFGYKKEKYNLSLDMGSELFRSIKESRYRYVITDCGMCKLQIEHGTGYQVLHPVQLIEKSLAH
;
A
#
# COMPACT_ATOMS: atom_id res chain seq x y z
N MET A 1 8.92 15.36 -14.25
CA MET A 1 8.35 14.85 -15.52
C MET A 1 9.43 14.58 -16.58
N LYS A 2 10.24 15.56 -17.00
CA LYS A 2 11.25 15.38 -18.07
C LYS A 2 12.24 14.21 -17.89
N GLN A 3 12.56 13.78 -16.65
CA GLN A 3 13.49 12.68 -16.42
C GLN A 3 12.87 11.30 -16.68
N LEU A 4 11.65 11.05 -16.21
CA LEU A 4 10.95 9.78 -16.46
C LEU A 4 10.60 9.60 -17.94
N GLU A 5 10.25 10.69 -18.63
CA GLU A 5 9.95 10.68 -20.06
C GLU A 5 11.16 10.24 -20.89
N LYS A 6 12.39 10.61 -20.50
CA LYS A 6 13.63 10.12 -21.15
C LYS A 6 13.86 8.62 -20.96
N MET A 7 13.36 8.02 -19.88
CA MET A 7 13.51 6.57 -19.66
C MET A 7 12.68 5.75 -20.65
N LEU A 8 11.73 6.37 -21.34
CA LEU A 8 10.93 5.74 -22.37
C LEU A 8 11.78 5.04 -23.42
N ASP A 9 12.87 5.70 -23.86
CA ASP A 9 13.74 5.21 -24.94
C ASP A 9 14.51 3.96 -24.56
N PHE A 10 14.73 3.71 -23.27
CA PHE A 10 15.40 2.51 -22.77
C PHE A 10 14.51 1.24 -22.82
N CYS A 11 13.23 1.37 -23.18
CA CYS A 11 12.34 0.20 -23.26
C CYS A 11 12.57 -0.62 -24.54
N LEU A 12 13.31 -1.72 -24.43
CA LEU A 12 13.63 -2.64 -25.55
C LEU A 12 12.51 -3.65 -25.92
N LYS A 13 11.31 -3.51 -25.35
CA LYS A 13 10.17 -4.42 -25.55
C LYS A 13 10.41 -5.91 -25.24
N CYS A 14 11.36 -6.26 -24.36
CA CYS A 14 11.71 -7.64 -23.98
C CYS A 14 10.66 -8.44 -23.18
N ASN A 15 9.51 -7.85 -22.82
CA ASN A 15 8.42 -8.47 -22.05
C ASN A 15 8.74 -9.01 -20.64
N ILE A 16 9.93 -8.78 -20.07
CA ILE A 16 10.27 -9.21 -18.69
C ILE A 16 9.23 -8.71 -17.67
N CYS A 17 8.75 -7.47 -17.83
CA CYS A 17 7.72 -6.92 -16.96
C CYS A 17 6.37 -7.67 -16.99
N TYR A 18 6.12 -8.55 -17.97
CA TYR A 18 4.86 -9.31 -18.09
C TYR A 18 4.87 -10.48 -17.12
N THR A 19 6.01 -11.16 -16.97
CA THR A 19 6.15 -12.31 -16.07
C THR A 19 5.94 -11.93 -14.60
N GLN A 20 6.12 -10.64 -14.29
CA GLN A 20 5.92 -10.07 -12.96
C GLN A 20 4.54 -9.43 -12.75
N CYS A 21 3.71 -9.35 -13.79
CA CYS A 21 2.39 -8.75 -13.69
C CYS A 21 1.38 -9.76 -13.13
N PRO A 22 0.78 -9.52 -11.95
CA PRO A 22 -0.16 -10.48 -11.37
C PRO A 22 -1.48 -10.56 -12.13
N VAL A 23 -1.84 -9.51 -12.89
CA VAL A 23 -3.07 -9.48 -13.70
C VAL A 23 -2.93 -10.40 -14.91
N ILE A 24 -1.83 -10.30 -15.67
CA ILE A 24 -1.58 -11.16 -16.85
C ILE A 24 -1.62 -12.64 -16.49
N LYS A 25 -1.10 -13.01 -15.31
CA LYS A 25 -1.09 -14.40 -14.83
C LYS A 25 -2.50 -15.02 -14.72
N LYS A 26 -3.56 -14.20 -14.65
CA LYS A 26 -4.94 -14.65 -14.46
C LYS A 26 -5.93 -14.13 -15.52
N GLU A 27 -5.55 -13.11 -16.27
CA GLU A 27 -6.32 -12.55 -17.38
C GLU A 27 -5.39 -12.37 -18.59
N ILE A 28 -5.43 -13.33 -19.52
CA ILE A 28 -4.52 -13.37 -20.66
C ILE A 28 -4.79 -12.23 -21.66
N ASN A 29 -6.02 -11.71 -21.69
CA ASN A 29 -6.39 -10.61 -22.58
C ASN A 29 -5.92 -9.25 -22.06
N PHE A 30 -5.44 -9.17 -20.81
CA PHE A 30 -4.88 -7.93 -20.29
C PHE A 30 -3.56 -7.62 -21.03
N PRO A 31 -3.48 -6.50 -21.79
CA PRO A 31 -2.36 -6.27 -22.71
C PRO A 31 -0.99 -6.14 -22.02
N GLY A 32 -0.98 -5.83 -20.72
CA GLY A 32 0.22 -5.83 -19.89
C GLY A 32 0.92 -4.47 -19.73
N PRO A 33 1.87 -4.37 -18.78
CA PRO A 33 2.43 -3.09 -18.36
C PRO A 33 3.32 -2.40 -19.41
N LYS A 34 3.99 -3.17 -20.28
CA LYS A 34 4.76 -2.63 -21.43
C LYS A 34 3.83 -1.99 -22.45
N TYR A 35 2.83 -2.75 -22.91
CA TYR A 35 1.90 -2.30 -23.95
C TYR A 35 1.16 -1.05 -23.49
N LEU A 36 0.47 -1.15 -22.34
CA LEU A 36 -0.33 -0.08 -21.75
C LEU A 36 0.49 1.07 -21.15
N GLY A 37 1.81 1.01 -21.19
CA GLY A 37 2.69 2.03 -20.62
C GLY A 37 3.66 2.59 -21.66
N PRO A 38 4.94 2.17 -21.67
CA PRO A 38 5.95 2.68 -22.60
C PRO A 38 5.56 2.58 -24.08
N GLU A 39 4.97 1.47 -24.51
CA GLU A 39 4.61 1.31 -25.92
C GLU A 39 3.47 2.24 -26.32
N LEU A 40 2.42 2.33 -25.50
CA LEU A 40 1.33 3.28 -25.68
C LEU A 40 1.82 4.74 -25.66
N GLU A 41 2.76 5.08 -24.77
CA GLU A 41 3.36 6.42 -24.73
C GLU A 41 4.08 6.76 -26.05
N ARG A 42 4.85 5.81 -26.63
CA ARG A 42 5.50 6.04 -27.93
C ARG A 42 4.50 6.23 -29.06
N GLN A 43 3.42 5.43 -29.08
CA GLN A 43 2.36 5.58 -30.08
C GLN A 43 1.72 6.96 -30.01
N TRP A 44 1.52 7.49 -28.79
CA TRP A 44 1.04 8.85 -28.61
C TRP A 44 2.04 9.89 -29.15
N LEU A 45 3.32 9.77 -28.82
CA LEU A 45 4.35 10.75 -29.24
C LEU A 45 4.50 10.87 -30.77
N VAL A 46 4.27 9.80 -31.52
CA VAL A 46 4.34 9.82 -33.00
C VAL A 46 3.05 10.28 -33.69
N GLY A 47 2.07 10.78 -32.91
CA GLY A 47 0.81 11.28 -33.46
C GLY A 47 -0.23 10.18 -33.74
N GLY A 48 -0.09 9.00 -33.14
CA GLY A 48 -1.15 7.99 -33.14
C GLY A 48 -2.47 8.59 -32.63
N ASN A 49 -3.59 8.14 -33.20
CA ASN A 49 -4.90 8.78 -33.06
C ASN A 49 -5.39 8.82 -31.59
N ALA A 50 -5.12 9.91 -30.87
CA ALA A 50 -5.35 10.07 -29.42
C ALA A 50 -6.79 9.80 -28.94
N GLY A 51 -7.76 9.77 -29.87
CA GLY A 51 -9.17 9.48 -29.61
C GLY A 51 -9.46 8.01 -29.24
N ASP A 52 -8.82 7.04 -29.90
CA ASP A 52 -9.06 5.61 -29.67
C ASP A 52 -8.45 5.13 -28.34
N TYR A 53 -7.36 5.75 -27.90
CA TYR A 53 -6.62 5.32 -26.72
C TYR A 53 -7.29 5.67 -25.38
N LYS A 54 -8.15 6.71 -25.35
CA LYS A 54 -8.99 7.03 -24.18
C LYS A 54 -10.04 5.95 -23.89
N ALA A 55 -10.27 5.04 -24.84
CA ALA A 55 -11.18 3.91 -24.71
C ALA A 55 -10.49 2.61 -24.26
N ILE A 56 -9.19 2.61 -23.96
CA ILE A 56 -8.48 1.41 -23.46
C ILE A 56 -8.89 1.16 -21.99
N GLN A 57 -10.04 0.52 -21.83
CA GLN A 57 -10.62 0.19 -20.51
C GLN A 57 -9.71 -0.74 -19.71
N GLU A 58 -8.82 -1.48 -20.37
CA GLU A 58 -7.82 -2.35 -19.79
C GLU A 58 -6.86 -1.58 -18.87
N LEU A 59 -6.60 -0.28 -19.10
CA LEU A 59 -5.84 0.56 -18.16
C LEU A 59 -6.44 0.56 -16.75
N SER A 60 -7.76 0.39 -16.64
CA SER A 60 -8.45 0.30 -15.35
C SER A 60 -8.01 -0.92 -14.53
N TYR A 61 -7.44 -1.96 -15.18
CA TYR A 61 -6.96 -3.18 -14.56
C TYR A 61 -5.52 -3.08 -14.04
N CYS A 62 -4.75 -2.08 -14.46
CA CYS A 62 -3.44 -1.83 -13.87
C CYS A 62 -3.59 -1.49 -12.37
N THR A 63 -2.89 -2.25 -11.54
CA THR A 63 -2.97 -2.20 -10.06
C THR A 63 -2.00 -1.22 -9.40
N ASN A 64 -1.08 -0.63 -10.18
CA ASN A 64 0.04 0.18 -9.68
C ASN A 64 0.93 -0.54 -8.65
N CYS A 65 1.06 -1.88 -8.70
CA CYS A 65 1.88 -2.64 -7.75
C CYS A 65 3.41 -2.49 -7.94
N GLN A 66 3.80 -1.80 -9.03
CA GLN A 66 5.18 -1.48 -9.42
C GLN A 66 6.17 -2.65 -9.58
N GLN A 67 5.71 -3.91 -9.59
CA GLN A 67 6.61 -5.05 -9.84
C GLN A 67 7.27 -4.98 -11.22
N CYS A 68 6.58 -4.41 -12.21
CA CYS A 68 7.13 -4.16 -13.55
C CYS A 68 8.27 -3.14 -13.57
N ASN A 69 8.31 -2.19 -12.61
CA ASN A 69 9.42 -1.24 -12.48
C ASN A 69 10.65 -1.97 -11.93
N LEU A 70 10.46 -2.74 -10.86
CA LEU A 70 11.54 -3.52 -10.22
C LEU A 70 12.18 -4.52 -11.18
N ALA A 71 11.37 -5.13 -12.05
CA ALA A 71 11.82 -6.16 -12.99
C ALA A 71 12.55 -5.62 -14.23
N CYS A 72 12.50 -4.31 -14.49
CA CYS A 72 13.07 -3.77 -15.72
C CYS A 72 14.59 -3.67 -15.63
N PRO A 73 15.36 -4.39 -16.48
CA PRO A 73 16.83 -4.35 -16.41
C PRO A 73 17.43 -3.01 -16.84
N HIS A 74 16.65 -2.18 -17.54
CA HIS A 74 17.08 -0.85 -18.00
C HIS A 74 16.48 0.29 -17.15
N GLY A 75 15.86 -0.04 -16.01
CA GLY A 75 15.30 0.95 -15.09
C GLY A 75 14.05 1.68 -15.59
N VAL A 76 13.49 1.33 -16.76
CA VAL A 76 12.23 1.90 -17.24
C VAL A 76 11.16 1.71 -16.17
N LYS A 77 10.27 2.69 -16.03
CA LYS A 77 9.16 2.67 -15.07
C LYS A 77 7.82 2.44 -15.77
N PRO A 78 7.49 1.23 -16.27
CA PRO A 78 6.20 0.99 -16.92
C PRO A 78 5.01 1.45 -16.10
N ALA A 79 5.01 1.25 -14.78
CA ALA A 79 3.90 1.65 -13.92
C ALA A 79 3.60 3.16 -13.99
N TYR A 80 4.64 4.00 -14.12
CA TYR A 80 4.46 5.45 -14.29
C TYR A 80 3.67 5.78 -15.55
N PHE A 81 4.07 5.20 -16.70
CA PHE A 81 3.38 5.44 -17.96
C PHE A 81 1.94 4.89 -17.93
N ASN A 82 1.74 3.68 -17.38
CA ASN A 82 0.39 3.13 -17.19
C ASN A 82 -0.48 4.09 -16.35
N LEU A 83 0.08 4.64 -15.28
CA LEU A 83 -0.60 5.59 -14.40
C LEU A 83 -0.91 6.93 -15.10
N LYS A 84 0.04 7.45 -15.89
CA LYS A 84 -0.15 8.63 -16.74
C LYS A 84 -1.31 8.42 -17.70
N HIS A 85 -1.36 7.29 -18.39
CA HIS A 85 -2.45 6.95 -19.32
C HIS A 85 -3.77 6.72 -18.59
N LYS A 86 -3.74 6.00 -17.46
CA LYS A 86 -4.92 5.77 -16.61
C LYS A 86 -5.55 7.07 -16.12
N SER A 87 -4.76 8.12 -15.90
CA SER A 87 -5.28 9.44 -15.51
C SER A 87 -6.10 10.14 -16.60
N SER A 88 -5.91 9.73 -17.86
CA SER A 88 -6.63 10.23 -19.03
C SER A 88 -7.82 9.36 -19.43
N LEU A 89 -8.05 8.25 -18.72
CA LEU A 89 -9.15 7.31 -18.98
C LEU A 89 -10.50 7.99 -18.73
N VAL A 90 -11.41 7.86 -19.70
CA VAL A 90 -12.79 8.32 -19.55
C VAL A 90 -13.64 7.14 -19.09
N LEU A 91 -14.11 7.20 -17.85
CA LEU A 91 -15.00 6.21 -17.26
C LEU A 91 -16.46 6.70 -17.27
N PRO A 92 -17.44 5.78 -17.32
CA PRO A 92 -18.82 6.12 -16.99
C PRO A 92 -18.92 6.87 -15.67
N LEU A 93 -19.86 7.83 -15.56
CA LEU A 93 -20.00 8.68 -14.38
C LEU A 93 -20.12 7.88 -13.08
N LYS A 94 -20.87 6.77 -13.13
CA LYS A 94 -21.04 5.82 -12.04
C LYS A 94 -19.71 5.25 -11.54
N ASP A 95 -18.90 4.70 -12.45
CA ASP A 95 -17.62 4.07 -12.10
C ASP A 95 -16.62 5.10 -11.59
N ARG A 96 -16.63 6.30 -12.17
CA ARG A 96 -15.79 7.41 -11.71
C ARG A 96 -16.18 7.87 -10.30
N ALA A 97 -17.47 7.97 -10.01
CA ALA A 97 -17.98 8.33 -8.68
C ALA A 97 -17.62 7.27 -7.63
N ARG A 98 -17.80 5.98 -7.97
CA ARG A 98 -17.38 4.85 -7.15
C ARG A 98 -15.87 4.89 -6.87
N ASP A 99 -15.06 5.01 -7.91
CA ASP A 99 -13.60 5.03 -7.78
C ASP A 99 -13.13 6.22 -6.94
N TRP A 100 -13.78 7.38 -7.10
CA TRP A 100 -13.54 8.55 -6.26
C TRP A 100 -13.88 8.28 -4.79
N PHE A 101 -15.05 7.69 -4.51
CA PHE A 101 -15.45 7.32 -3.14
C PHE A 101 -14.43 6.38 -2.49
N LEU A 102 -14.05 5.30 -3.18
CA LEU A 102 -13.08 4.32 -2.67
C LEU A 102 -11.69 4.93 -2.48
N ALA A 103 -11.26 5.85 -3.35
CA ALA A 103 -9.96 6.51 -3.25
C ALA A 103 -9.90 7.59 -2.15
N ASN A 104 -11.05 8.11 -1.71
CA ASN A 104 -11.15 9.21 -0.74
C ASN A 104 -11.59 8.75 0.66
N ILE A 105 -11.24 7.52 1.04
CA ILE A 105 -11.49 6.94 2.36
C ILE A 105 -11.05 7.83 3.53
N TYR A 106 -10.01 8.66 3.34
CA TYR A 106 -9.54 9.60 4.36
C TYR A 106 -10.53 10.73 4.68
N ILE A 107 -11.42 11.09 3.75
CA ILE A 107 -12.44 12.13 3.96
C ILE A 107 -13.46 11.62 4.98
N PHE A 108 -13.88 10.37 4.82
CA PHE A 108 -14.91 9.76 5.65
C PHE A 108 -14.34 9.09 6.91
N GLY A 109 -13.03 8.84 6.95
CA GLY A 109 -12.40 8.04 8.01
C GLY A 109 -12.56 8.61 9.42
N GLY A 110 -12.47 9.93 9.58
CA GLY A 110 -12.64 10.57 10.90
C GLY A 110 -14.06 10.42 11.46
N LEU A 111 -15.07 10.68 10.63
CA LEU A 111 -16.47 10.54 11.01
C LEU A 111 -16.85 9.07 11.21
N GLY A 112 -16.43 8.19 10.27
CA GLY A 112 -16.65 6.75 10.36
C GLY A 112 -16.05 6.14 11.62
N LYS A 113 -14.85 6.57 12.01
CA LYS A 113 -14.23 6.17 13.29
C LYS A 113 -15.01 6.67 14.51
N THR A 114 -15.47 7.92 14.49
CA THR A 114 -16.21 8.51 15.62
C THR A 114 -17.53 7.80 15.84
N LEU A 115 -18.23 7.45 14.76
CA LEU A 115 -19.50 6.74 14.76
C LEU A 115 -19.33 5.24 14.49
N ALA A 116 -18.19 4.65 14.86
CA ALA A 116 -17.84 3.28 14.49
C ALA A 116 -18.90 2.22 14.85
N PRO A 117 -19.57 2.23 16.03
CA PRO A 117 -20.61 1.24 16.33
C PRO A 117 -21.76 1.26 15.32
N LEU A 118 -22.24 2.44 14.94
CA LEU A 118 -23.30 2.59 13.94
C LEU A 118 -22.81 2.27 12.54
N THR A 119 -21.63 2.80 12.18
CA THR A 119 -21.04 2.63 10.86
C THR A 119 -20.70 1.16 10.61
N ASN A 120 -20.15 0.45 11.59
CA ASN A 120 -19.82 -0.96 11.46
C ASN A 120 -21.08 -1.82 11.34
N THR A 121 -22.12 -1.58 12.13
CA THR A 121 -23.42 -2.27 11.97
C THR A 121 -23.97 -2.06 10.57
N PHE A 122 -23.90 -0.82 10.06
CA PHE A 122 -24.31 -0.50 8.68
C PHE A 122 -23.45 -1.24 7.64
N LEU A 123 -22.12 -1.19 7.76
CA LEU A 123 -21.20 -1.83 6.81
C LEU A 123 -21.32 -3.36 6.79
N GLN A 124 -21.78 -3.98 7.88
CA GLN A 124 -21.94 -5.43 8.00
C GLN A 124 -23.37 -5.91 7.68
N ALA A 125 -24.35 -5.02 7.55
CA ALA A 125 -25.74 -5.42 7.29
C ALA A 125 -25.90 -5.98 5.85
N GLY A 126 -26.31 -7.25 5.76
CA GLY A 126 -26.46 -7.97 4.49
C GLY A 126 -27.44 -7.31 3.50
N LEU A 127 -28.46 -6.62 4.01
CA LEU A 127 -29.47 -5.92 3.20
C LEU A 127 -28.85 -4.79 2.33
N LEU A 128 -27.72 -4.23 2.75
CA LEU A 128 -27.06 -3.12 2.06
C LEU A 128 -26.05 -3.59 1.00
N ARG A 129 -25.79 -4.90 0.91
CA ARG A 129 -24.95 -5.49 -0.15
C ARG A 129 -25.49 -5.16 -1.54
N GLY A 130 -26.82 -5.20 -1.72
CA GLY A 130 -27.46 -4.83 -2.98
C GLY A 130 -27.27 -3.35 -3.35
N LEU A 131 -27.24 -2.45 -2.37
CA LEU A 131 -26.96 -1.03 -2.61
C LEU A 131 -25.52 -0.81 -3.08
N PHE A 132 -24.55 -1.48 -2.45
CA PHE A 132 -23.15 -1.43 -2.87
C PHE A 132 -22.98 -1.98 -4.30
N GLU A 133 -23.64 -3.09 -4.62
CA GLU A 133 -23.58 -3.65 -5.97
C GLU A 133 -24.18 -2.71 -7.03
N ASN A 134 -25.25 -2.01 -6.69
CA ASN A 134 -25.86 -1.01 -7.57
C ASN A 134 -24.93 0.16 -7.87
N VAL A 135 -23.99 0.49 -6.99
CA VAL A 135 -22.93 1.50 -7.24
C VAL A 135 -21.61 0.89 -7.71
N GLY A 136 -21.59 -0.40 -8.04
CA GLY A 136 -20.43 -1.10 -8.60
C GLY A 136 -19.37 -1.52 -7.57
N ILE A 137 -19.71 -1.52 -6.28
CA ILE A 137 -18.89 -2.10 -5.20
C ILE A 137 -19.40 -3.51 -4.94
N THR A 138 -18.51 -4.51 -4.87
CA THR A 138 -18.92 -5.90 -4.64
C THR A 138 -19.57 -6.08 -3.27
N GLY A 139 -20.78 -6.65 -3.23
CA GLY A 139 -21.45 -7.04 -1.99
C GLY A 139 -20.91 -8.34 -1.38
N GLN A 140 -20.05 -9.06 -2.13
CA GLN A 140 -19.48 -10.34 -1.71
C GLN A 140 -18.32 -10.22 -0.73
N ARG A 141 -17.82 -9.00 -0.50
CA ARG A 141 -16.73 -8.72 0.44
C ARG A 141 -17.18 -7.72 1.51
N PRO A 142 -16.88 -7.99 2.80
CA PRO A 142 -17.08 -7.00 3.83
C PRO A 142 -16.17 -5.78 3.62
N LEU A 143 -16.73 -4.59 3.80
CA LEU A 143 -15.94 -3.37 3.91
C LEU A 143 -15.17 -3.36 5.25
N PRO A 144 -14.01 -2.68 5.32
CA PRO A 144 -13.21 -2.66 6.53
C PRO A 144 -13.99 -2.02 7.69
N MET A 145 -13.94 -2.65 8.87
CA MET A 145 -14.57 -2.11 10.07
C MET A 145 -13.72 -1.02 10.70
N TYR A 146 -14.37 0.05 11.14
CA TYR A 146 -13.72 1.13 11.87
C TYR A 146 -13.38 0.71 13.30
N ASP A 147 -12.18 1.07 13.73
CA ASP A 147 -11.68 0.88 15.08
C ASP A 147 -11.75 2.19 15.88
N ARG A 148 -12.65 2.23 16.87
CA ARG A 148 -12.90 3.42 17.71
C ARG A 148 -11.80 3.69 18.73
N ARG A 149 -10.87 2.75 18.96
CA ARG A 149 -9.85 2.91 20.00
C ARG A 149 -9.04 4.19 19.78
N ARG A 150 -8.81 4.92 20.87
CA ARG A 150 -7.99 6.14 20.85
C ARG A 150 -6.53 5.73 20.75
N ILE A 151 -5.83 6.32 19.79
CA ILE A 151 -4.37 6.20 19.69
C ILE A 151 -3.79 7.18 20.70
N LYS A 152 -3.07 6.66 21.70
CA LYS A 152 -2.41 7.46 22.71
C LYS A 152 -0.91 7.39 22.48
N VAL A 153 -0.27 8.56 22.46
CA VAL A 153 1.18 8.68 22.61
C VAL A 153 1.40 9.09 24.06
N VAL A 154 1.87 8.16 24.89
CA VAL A 154 2.24 8.48 26.28
C VAL A 154 3.66 9.01 26.23
N ALA A 155 3.88 10.24 26.66
CA ALA A 155 5.24 10.78 26.73
C ALA A 155 6.06 9.94 27.72
N GLY A 156 7.30 9.61 27.36
CA GLY A 156 8.23 9.01 28.31
C GLY A 156 8.62 10.02 29.38
N ASP A 157 8.98 9.53 30.57
CA ASP A 157 9.35 10.38 31.71
C ASP A 157 10.66 11.16 31.48
N LYS A 158 11.46 10.75 30.49
CA LYS A 158 12.75 11.36 30.15
C LYS A 158 12.73 11.98 28.74
N PRO A 159 13.30 13.18 28.55
CA PRO A 159 13.55 13.73 27.23
C PRO A 159 14.49 12.79 26.45
N SER A 160 14.09 12.41 25.24
CA SER A 160 14.97 11.67 24.32
C SER A 160 15.61 12.60 23.29
N ALA A 161 16.87 12.33 22.95
CA ALA A 161 17.55 12.97 21.83
C ALA A 161 17.03 12.48 20.46
N LYS A 162 16.47 11.28 20.38
CA LYS A 162 15.92 10.70 19.15
C LYS A 162 14.46 11.09 18.97
N LYS A 163 14.12 11.65 17.82
CA LYS A 163 12.76 12.11 17.51
C LYS A 163 12.21 11.40 16.29
N ALA A 164 10.99 10.90 16.38
CA ALA A 164 10.29 10.26 15.27
C ALA A 164 8.91 10.88 15.10
N VAL A 165 8.61 11.30 13.88
CA VAL A 165 7.27 11.74 13.51
C VAL A 165 6.60 10.60 12.74
N TYR A 166 5.51 10.09 13.30
CA TYR A 166 4.78 8.97 12.77
C TYR A 166 3.72 9.43 11.75
N PHE A 167 3.99 9.16 10.47
CA PHE A 167 3.00 9.15 9.41
C PHE A 167 2.14 7.89 9.56
N ILE A 168 1.06 8.03 10.32
CA ILE A 168 0.20 6.92 10.71
C ILE A 168 -0.56 6.27 9.54
N GLY A 169 -0.85 7.03 8.48
CA GLY A 169 -1.64 6.56 7.34
C GLY A 169 -3.11 6.25 7.68
N CYS A 170 -3.91 5.93 6.66
CA CYS A 170 -5.36 5.71 6.85
C CYS A 170 -5.68 4.38 7.55
N TYR A 171 -4.94 3.31 7.25
CA TYR A 171 -5.26 1.99 7.79
C TYR A 171 -5.07 1.90 9.30
N ALA A 172 -3.88 2.25 9.79
CA ALA A 172 -3.59 2.24 11.22
C ALA A 172 -4.36 3.33 12.01
N SER A 173 -4.84 4.38 11.34
CA SER A 173 -5.68 5.40 11.96
C SER A 173 -7.12 4.93 12.20
N TYR A 174 -7.70 4.25 11.20
CA TYR A 174 -9.15 4.04 11.12
C TYR A 174 -9.59 2.59 11.24
N PHE A 175 -8.80 1.61 10.80
CA PHE A 175 -9.22 0.21 10.69
C PHE A 175 -8.48 -0.73 11.65
N ASP A 176 -7.21 -0.46 11.95
CA ASP A 176 -6.45 -1.25 12.93
C ASP A 176 -5.52 -0.35 13.76
N THR A 177 -6.06 0.24 14.83
CA THR A 177 -5.28 1.11 15.72
C THR A 177 -4.25 0.33 16.54
N GLY A 178 -4.35 -1.01 16.57
CA GLY A 178 -3.34 -1.86 17.18
C GLY A 178 -1.98 -1.74 16.48
N VAL A 179 -1.97 -1.55 15.16
CA VAL A 179 -0.73 -1.30 14.40
C VAL A 179 -0.07 0.00 14.84
N ALA A 180 -0.88 1.07 15.01
CA ALA A 180 -0.38 2.35 15.49
C ALA A 180 0.18 2.25 16.92
N GLY A 181 -0.56 1.59 17.82
CA GLY A 181 -0.12 1.37 19.19
C GLY A 181 1.18 0.59 19.29
N ALA A 182 1.29 -0.54 18.58
CA ALA A 182 2.51 -1.35 18.56
C ALA A 182 3.71 -0.60 17.94
N THR A 183 3.47 0.16 16.87
CA THR A 183 4.51 1.02 16.26
C THR A 183 5.05 2.05 17.26
N ILE A 184 4.15 2.76 17.96
CA ILE A 184 4.54 3.77 18.96
C ILE A 184 5.36 3.10 20.09
N LYS A 185 4.88 1.98 20.62
CA LYS A 185 5.57 1.26 21.71
C LYS A 185 6.96 0.78 21.30
N LEU A 186 7.13 0.22 20.10
CA LEU A 186 8.44 -0.24 19.62
C LEU A 186 9.40 0.92 19.37
N LEU A 187 8.92 2.04 18.83
CA LEU A 187 9.74 3.25 18.68
C LEU A 187 10.16 3.80 20.04
N GLN A 188 9.25 3.84 21.03
CA GLN A 188 9.57 4.26 22.40
C GLN A 188 10.54 3.30 23.08
N HIS A 189 10.42 2.00 22.84
CA HIS A 189 11.38 1.00 23.31
C HIS A 189 12.77 1.22 22.69
N ALA A 190 12.85 1.72 21.46
CA ALA A 190 14.08 2.17 20.82
C ALA A 190 14.54 3.59 21.23
N ASP A 191 13.98 4.12 22.33
CA ASP A 191 14.27 5.44 22.90
C ASP A 191 13.88 6.61 21.98
N TYR A 192 12.82 6.51 21.17
CA TYR A 192 12.32 7.66 20.40
C TYR A 192 11.24 8.43 21.16
N GLN A 193 11.37 9.76 21.15
CA GLN A 193 10.23 10.65 21.33
C GLN A 193 9.36 10.61 20.07
N VAL A 194 8.15 10.04 20.21
CA VAL A 194 7.22 9.88 19.09
C VAL A 194 6.20 11.02 19.07
N GLU A 195 5.93 11.55 17.89
CA GLU A 195 4.82 12.48 17.63
C GLU A 195 3.99 11.97 16.46
N ILE A 196 2.66 12.15 16.48
CA ILE A 196 1.81 11.83 15.33
C ILE A 196 1.61 13.09 14.51
N ALA A 197 2.00 13.04 13.24
CA ALA A 197 1.87 14.19 12.37
C ALA A 197 0.40 14.45 11.97
N PRO A 198 -0.06 15.72 11.95
CA PRO A 198 -1.36 16.08 11.41
C PRO A 198 -1.33 16.11 9.87
N LEU A 199 -1.16 14.96 9.22
CA LEU A 199 -0.95 14.86 7.76
C LEU A 199 -2.21 14.46 7.00
N LYS A 200 -2.17 14.62 5.68
CA LYS A 200 -3.20 14.11 4.78
C LYS A 200 -2.84 12.69 4.33
N CYS A 201 -3.79 12.02 3.67
CA CYS A 201 -3.53 10.73 3.02
C CYS A 201 -2.28 10.80 2.13
N CYS A 202 -1.52 9.71 2.05
CA CYS A 202 -0.32 9.64 1.20
C CYS A 202 -0.64 9.82 -0.28
N GLY A 203 -1.88 9.54 -0.70
CA GLY A 203 -2.33 9.69 -2.08
C GLY A 203 -2.29 8.41 -2.90
N THR A 204 -1.74 7.31 -2.40
CA THR A 204 -1.67 6.03 -3.14
C THR A 204 -3.05 5.54 -3.64
N PRO A 205 -4.14 5.58 -2.85
CA PRO A 205 -5.46 5.21 -3.38
C PRO A 205 -5.93 6.09 -4.53
N LEU A 206 -5.60 7.38 -4.52
CA LEU A 206 -5.90 8.31 -5.62
C LEU A 206 -5.08 7.98 -6.85
N LEU A 207 -3.78 7.69 -6.69
CA LEU A 207 -2.89 7.26 -7.78
C LEU A 207 -3.41 5.97 -8.42
N SER A 208 -3.68 4.92 -7.64
CA SER A 208 -4.19 3.65 -8.16
C SER A 208 -5.52 3.77 -8.92
N ASN A 209 -6.29 4.85 -8.71
CA ASN A 209 -7.53 5.14 -9.43
C ASN A 209 -7.42 6.25 -10.48
N GLY A 210 -6.21 6.76 -10.77
CA GLY A 210 -5.99 7.75 -11.83
C GLY A 210 -6.26 9.22 -11.43
N PHE A 211 -6.50 9.51 -10.14
CA PHE A 211 -6.75 10.87 -9.66
C PHE A 211 -5.47 11.67 -9.36
N LEU A 212 -4.56 11.77 -10.36
CA LEU A 212 -3.22 12.35 -10.21
C LEU A 212 -3.24 13.79 -9.68
N LYS A 213 -4.17 14.63 -10.15
CA LYS A 213 -4.27 16.03 -9.68
C LYS A 213 -4.63 16.11 -8.19
N GLN A 214 -5.52 15.24 -7.70
CA GLN A 214 -5.88 15.20 -6.28
C GLN A 214 -4.72 14.66 -5.44
N ALA A 215 -4.07 13.59 -5.92
CA ALA A 215 -2.90 13.02 -5.26
C ALA A 215 -1.75 14.04 -5.12
N ARG A 216 -1.47 14.82 -6.17
CA ARG A 216 -0.47 15.88 -6.16
C ARG A 216 -0.72 16.92 -5.07
N ARG A 217 -1.96 17.40 -4.93
CA ARG A 217 -2.33 18.40 -3.90
C ARG A 217 -2.08 17.87 -2.48
N LEU A 218 -2.41 16.61 -2.21
CA LEU A 218 -2.13 16.00 -0.91
C LEU A 218 -0.62 15.83 -0.68
N ALA A 219 0.11 15.45 -1.72
CA ALA A 219 1.56 15.30 -1.66
C ALA A 219 2.26 16.62 -1.35
N GLU A 220 1.87 17.74 -1.99
CA GLU A 220 2.42 19.08 -1.73
C GLU A 220 2.23 19.50 -0.27
N ILE A 221 1.03 19.27 0.31
CA ILE A 221 0.76 19.52 1.73
C ILE A 221 1.64 18.66 2.63
N ASN A 222 1.76 17.37 2.33
CA ASN A 222 2.55 16.44 3.12
C ASN A 222 4.03 16.79 3.07
N VAL A 223 4.57 17.15 1.89
CA VAL A 223 5.97 17.56 1.74
C VAL A 223 6.28 18.78 2.61
N ALA A 224 5.49 19.84 2.49
CA ALA A 224 5.70 21.06 3.28
C ALA A 224 5.70 20.79 4.79
N ARG A 225 4.75 19.98 5.28
CA ARG A 225 4.63 19.65 6.70
C ARG A 225 5.74 18.74 7.20
N LEU A 226 6.11 17.72 6.43
CA LEU A 226 7.14 16.76 6.83
C LEU A 226 8.54 17.36 6.79
N LEU A 227 8.83 18.27 5.85
CA LEU A 227 10.09 19.01 5.85
C LEU A 227 10.27 19.82 7.15
N ALA A 228 9.21 20.44 7.66
CA ALA A 228 9.26 21.16 8.95
C ALA A 228 9.56 20.25 10.15
N TYR A 229 9.27 18.95 10.06
CA TYR A 229 9.69 17.97 11.07
C TYR A 229 11.16 17.56 10.88
N LEU A 230 11.60 17.36 9.64
CA LEU A 230 13.01 17.09 9.34
C LEU A 230 13.91 18.23 9.82
N ASP A 231 13.49 19.49 9.64
CA ASP A 231 14.20 20.68 10.15
C ASP A 231 14.37 20.68 11.67
N LYS A 232 13.48 20.00 12.40
CA LYS A 232 13.51 19.84 13.87
C LYS A 232 14.26 18.57 14.32
N GLY A 233 14.90 17.86 13.39
CA GLY A 233 15.66 16.64 13.66
C GLY A 233 14.82 15.37 13.84
N TYR A 234 13.56 15.36 13.40
CA TYR A 234 12.74 14.15 13.44
C TYR A 234 13.08 13.23 12.26
N LYS A 235 13.07 11.92 12.49
CA LYS A 235 12.90 10.93 11.41
C LYS A 235 11.42 10.82 11.06
N VAL A 236 11.07 10.77 9.78
CA VAL A 236 9.68 10.49 9.35
C VAL A 236 9.50 8.98 9.26
N VAL A 237 8.53 8.41 9.96
CA VAL A 237 8.34 6.96 10.04
C VAL A 237 6.92 6.59 9.61
N THR A 238 6.73 5.50 8.89
CA THR A 238 5.40 4.95 8.59
C THR A 238 5.36 3.44 8.68
N SER A 239 4.25 2.88 9.16
CA SER A 239 4.02 1.44 9.25
C SER A 239 3.28 0.88 8.02
N CYS A 240 3.21 1.65 6.93
CA CYS A 240 2.49 1.25 5.74
C CYS A 240 3.44 1.30 4.54
N PRO A 241 3.73 0.16 3.88
CA PRO A 241 4.67 0.15 2.76
C PRO A 241 4.20 0.99 1.57
N SER A 242 2.87 1.16 1.42
CA SER A 242 2.32 2.06 0.40
C SER A 242 2.56 3.53 0.71
N CYS A 243 2.47 3.91 2.00
CA CYS A 243 2.77 5.28 2.42
C CYS A 243 4.27 5.55 2.29
N ALA A 244 5.12 4.59 2.67
CA ALA A 244 6.57 4.69 2.55
C ALA A 244 6.99 4.84 1.08
N LEU A 245 6.48 3.99 0.18
CA LEU A 245 6.75 4.08 -1.25
C LEU A 245 6.30 5.43 -1.84
N ALA A 246 5.13 5.94 -1.44
CA ALA A 246 4.64 7.22 -1.92
C ALA A 246 5.57 8.38 -1.53
N LEU A 247 5.98 8.40 -0.25
CA LEU A 247 6.83 9.45 0.31
C LEU A 247 8.29 9.37 -0.18
N LYS A 248 8.83 8.15 -0.33
CA LYS A 248 10.22 7.91 -0.78
C LYS A 248 10.41 8.07 -2.29
N GLU A 249 9.43 7.62 -3.09
CA GLU A 249 9.59 7.50 -4.55
C GLU A 249 8.54 8.30 -5.33
N GLU A 250 7.24 8.07 -5.10
CA GLU A 250 6.20 8.60 -5.99
C GLU A 250 6.15 10.15 -5.99
N TYR A 251 6.42 10.80 -4.84
CA TYR A 251 6.39 12.27 -4.75
C TYR A 251 7.48 12.94 -5.60
N LYS A 252 8.69 12.37 -5.62
CA LYS A 252 9.82 12.89 -6.41
C LYS A 252 9.73 12.46 -7.88
N GLU A 253 9.37 11.21 -8.14
CA GLU A 253 9.34 10.65 -9.50
C GLU A 253 8.15 11.21 -10.30
N ILE A 254 6.93 11.12 -9.74
CA ILE A 254 5.69 11.42 -10.48
C ILE A 254 5.42 12.93 -10.50
N PHE A 255 5.50 13.58 -9.33
CA PHE A 255 5.09 14.97 -9.19
C PHE A 255 6.25 15.96 -9.25
N ALA A 256 7.49 15.52 -9.01
CA ALA A 256 8.68 16.36 -8.94
C ALA A 256 8.48 17.58 -8.00
N ILE A 257 7.89 17.33 -6.83
CA ILE A 257 7.60 18.39 -5.84
C ILE A 257 8.93 18.88 -5.24
N GLU A 258 9.08 20.19 -5.08
CA GLU A 258 10.25 20.77 -4.45
C GLU A 258 10.45 20.22 -3.02
N GLY A 259 11.69 19.88 -2.66
CA GLY A 259 12.01 19.28 -1.37
C GLY A 259 11.61 17.81 -1.21
N SER A 260 10.91 17.19 -2.17
CA SER A 260 10.55 15.76 -2.11
C SER A 260 11.75 14.83 -2.07
N GLN A 261 12.88 15.19 -2.69
CA GLN A 261 14.13 14.43 -2.61
C GLN A 261 14.71 14.45 -1.19
N ARG A 262 14.73 15.63 -0.55
CA ARG A 262 15.15 15.77 0.86
C ARG A 262 14.22 15.01 1.79
N LEU A 263 12.91 15.09 1.54
CA LEU A 263 11.93 14.31 2.29
C LEU A 263 12.20 12.81 2.17
N ALA A 264 12.38 12.31 0.95
CA ALA A 264 12.60 10.88 0.69
C ALA A 264 13.79 10.32 1.49
N ALA A 265 14.87 11.09 1.63
CA ALA A 265 16.05 10.70 2.42
C ALA A 265 15.78 10.65 3.94
N GLY A 266 14.77 11.37 4.44
CA GLY A 266 14.39 11.41 5.85
C GLY A 266 13.22 10.48 6.23
N VAL A 267 12.67 9.74 5.26
CA VAL A 267 11.53 8.82 5.45
C VAL A 267 12.05 7.41 5.68
N TRP A 268 11.47 6.74 6.67
CA TRP A 268 11.75 5.36 7.06
C TRP A 268 10.47 4.54 6.98
N ASP A 269 10.58 3.34 6.41
CA ASP A 269 9.62 2.28 6.74
C ASP A 269 9.90 1.87 8.19
N VAL A 270 8.86 1.63 8.99
CA VAL A 270 9.04 1.32 10.41
C VAL A 270 9.90 0.06 10.59
N GLY A 271 9.80 -0.93 9.68
CA GLY A 271 10.64 -2.12 9.77
C GLY A 271 12.13 -1.80 9.62
N GLU A 272 12.48 -0.96 8.64
CA GLU A 272 13.86 -0.51 8.36
C GLU A 272 14.44 0.25 9.56
N LEU A 273 13.65 1.13 10.18
CA LEU A 273 14.11 1.88 11.34
C LEU A 273 14.31 0.97 12.55
N LEU A 274 13.34 0.11 12.87
CA LEU A 274 13.43 -0.76 14.05
C LEU A 274 14.59 -1.76 13.92
N GLU A 275 14.84 -2.27 12.71
CA GLU A 275 16.02 -3.09 12.44
C GLU A 275 17.32 -2.31 12.67
N ALA A 276 17.43 -1.07 12.17
CA ALA A 276 18.61 -0.24 12.35
C ALA A 276 18.88 0.09 13.83
N GLU A 277 17.83 0.10 14.65
CA GLU A 277 17.92 0.28 16.11
C GLU A 277 18.17 -1.04 16.87
N GLY A 278 18.34 -2.16 16.17
CA GLY A 278 18.68 -3.46 16.76
C GLY A 278 17.50 -4.17 17.43
N ILE A 279 16.26 -3.78 17.15
CA ILE A 279 15.08 -4.47 17.69
C ILE A 279 15.02 -5.89 17.11
N LYS A 280 14.80 -6.89 17.97
CA LYS A 280 14.59 -8.28 17.56
C LYS A 280 13.37 -8.85 18.24
N ALA A 281 12.68 -9.76 17.57
CA ALA A 281 11.64 -10.56 18.20
C ALA A 281 12.26 -11.50 19.25
N LYS A 282 11.52 -11.79 20.31
CA LYS A 282 11.90 -12.85 21.24
C LYS A 282 11.65 -14.20 20.56
N SER A 283 12.69 -15.04 20.50
CA SER A 283 12.66 -16.35 19.84
C SER A 283 12.65 -17.50 20.86
N PRO A 284 12.01 -18.65 20.58
CA PRO A 284 11.19 -18.96 19.40
C PRO A 284 9.77 -18.38 19.48
N ILE A 285 9.23 -17.96 18.33
CA ILE A 285 7.79 -17.67 18.20
C ILE A 285 7.05 -19.00 18.02
N GLU A 286 6.41 -19.47 19.09
CA GLU A 286 5.69 -20.75 19.10
C GLU A 286 4.56 -20.84 18.06
N GLY A 287 4.52 -21.94 17.31
CA GLY A 287 3.49 -22.23 16.32
C GLY A 287 3.76 -21.71 14.91
N GLY A 288 4.92 -21.09 14.66
CA GLY A 288 5.37 -20.71 13.31
C GLY A 288 4.69 -19.45 12.75
N VAL A 289 5.40 -18.81 11.81
CA VAL A 289 5.04 -17.51 11.24
C VAL A 289 5.08 -17.58 9.71
N TYR A 290 3.92 -17.38 9.09
CA TYR A 290 3.80 -17.22 7.65
C TYR A 290 3.86 -15.73 7.33
N TYR A 291 4.93 -15.28 6.68
CA TYR A 291 5.12 -13.89 6.32
C TYR A 291 4.83 -13.63 4.85
N HIS A 292 3.73 -12.94 4.55
CA HIS A 292 3.46 -12.42 3.21
C HIS A 292 4.09 -11.04 2.98
N VAL A 293 5.03 -10.99 2.03
CA VAL A 293 5.74 -9.76 1.64
C VAL A 293 4.92 -8.97 0.61
N PRO A 294 4.41 -7.77 0.94
CA PRO A 294 3.56 -7.00 0.03
C PRO A 294 4.35 -6.33 -1.10
N CYS A 295 3.70 -6.14 -2.24
CA CYS A 295 4.32 -5.58 -3.45
C CYS A 295 5.00 -4.21 -3.25
N HIS A 296 4.39 -3.30 -2.48
CA HIS A 296 4.99 -1.99 -2.20
C HIS A 296 6.17 -2.04 -1.23
N LEU A 297 6.32 -3.11 -0.43
CA LEU A 297 7.56 -3.31 0.34
C LEU A 297 8.69 -3.72 -0.60
N LYS A 298 8.43 -4.64 -1.54
CA LYS A 298 9.39 -5.04 -2.57
C LYS A 298 9.82 -3.86 -3.44
N ALA A 299 8.87 -3.02 -3.84
CA ALA A 299 9.14 -1.84 -4.68
C ALA A 299 10.03 -0.79 -3.99
N GLN A 300 10.05 -0.73 -2.65
CA GLN A 300 10.96 0.14 -1.91
C GLN A 300 12.42 -0.33 -1.95
N SER A 301 12.68 -1.60 -2.29
CA SER A 301 14.03 -2.18 -2.36
C SER A 301 14.85 -2.09 -1.05
N ILE A 302 14.18 -2.11 0.11
CA ILE A 302 14.80 -2.07 1.46
C ILE A 302 15.08 -3.46 2.06
N GLY A 303 14.90 -4.52 1.27
CA GLY A 303 14.97 -5.90 1.74
C GLY A 303 13.77 -6.30 2.60
N LEU A 304 14.00 -7.15 3.61
CA LEU A 304 12.96 -7.70 4.49
C LEU A 304 13.29 -7.44 5.98
N PRO A 305 13.20 -6.18 6.46
CA PRO A 305 13.62 -5.84 7.82
C PRO A 305 12.93 -6.69 8.89
N PHE A 306 11.61 -6.92 8.76
CA PHE A 306 10.89 -7.75 9.72
C PHE A 306 11.32 -9.22 9.72
N ALA A 307 11.66 -9.78 8.56
CA ALA A 307 12.18 -11.14 8.51
C ALA A 307 13.51 -11.25 9.27
N ARG A 308 14.41 -10.29 9.08
CA ARG A 308 15.70 -10.22 9.79
C ARG A 308 15.54 -10.03 11.30
N MET A 309 14.57 -9.22 11.72
CA MET A 309 14.23 -9.08 13.15
C MET A 309 13.64 -10.36 13.77
N MET A 310 13.14 -11.31 12.96
CA MET A 310 12.62 -12.62 13.40
C MET A 310 13.58 -13.77 13.11
N GLU A 311 14.79 -13.50 12.61
CA GLU A 311 15.83 -14.52 12.42
C GLU A 311 16.11 -15.26 13.74
N GLY A 312 16.34 -16.57 13.64
CA GLY A 312 16.45 -17.46 14.79
C GLY A 312 15.12 -18.04 15.29
N THR A 313 14.00 -17.69 14.65
CA THR A 313 12.75 -18.46 14.78
C THR A 313 12.81 -19.64 13.80
N ASP A 314 12.89 -20.87 14.30
CA ASP A 314 13.01 -22.09 13.47
C ASP A 314 11.82 -22.36 12.52
N ASN A 315 10.76 -21.54 12.58
CA ASN A 315 9.50 -21.73 11.86
C ASN A 315 9.01 -20.45 11.15
N LEU A 316 9.91 -19.65 10.53
CA LEU A 316 9.54 -18.52 9.69
C LEU A 316 9.50 -18.92 8.21
N LEU A 317 8.31 -18.91 7.61
CA LEU A 317 8.13 -19.11 6.17
C LEU A 317 7.84 -17.78 5.48
N ILE A 318 8.70 -17.37 4.56
CA ILE A 318 8.59 -16.09 3.84
C ILE A 318 7.99 -16.33 2.46
N ASN A 319 6.82 -15.75 2.21
CA ASN A 319 6.23 -15.68 0.88
C ASN A 319 6.63 -14.39 0.15
N TYR A 320 7.56 -14.53 -0.80
CA TYR A 320 7.99 -13.45 -1.69
C TYR A 320 7.40 -13.56 -3.10
N GLU A 321 6.69 -14.62 -3.46
CA GLU A 321 6.29 -14.87 -4.85
C GLU A 321 4.87 -14.39 -5.17
N TRP A 322 3.88 -14.79 -4.36
CA TRP A 322 2.47 -14.68 -4.74
C TRP A 322 1.88 -13.33 -4.35
N CYS A 323 1.01 -12.80 -5.21
CA CYS A 323 0.25 -11.59 -4.93
C CYS A 323 -0.92 -11.91 -3.99
N CYS A 324 -1.35 -10.97 -3.14
CA CYS A 324 -2.62 -11.13 -2.44
C CYS A 324 -3.85 -10.93 -3.34
N GLY A 325 -3.70 -10.16 -4.42
CA GLY A 325 -4.77 -9.82 -5.36
C GLY A 325 -5.62 -8.58 -5.00
N MET A 326 -5.44 -7.99 -3.81
CA MET A 326 -6.28 -6.87 -3.36
C MET A 326 -6.10 -5.57 -4.16
N ALA A 327 -4.84 -5.22 -4.40
CA ALA A 327 -4.43 -4.01 -5.13
C ALA A 327 -5.17 -2.72 -4.70
N GLY A 328 -5.16 -2.43 -3.39
CA GLY A 328 -5.84 -1.25 -2.85
C GLY A 328 -7.36 -1.40 -2.96
N THR A 329 -7.99 -0.59 -3.81
CA THR A 329 -9.45 -0.59 -4.02
C THR A 329 -9.90 -1.54 -5.13
N PHE A 330 -8.97 -2.15 -5.86
CA PHE A 330 -9.26 -3.00 -7.02
C PHE A 330 -10.23 -4.13 -6.68
N GLY A 331 -9.96 -4.90 -5.61
CA GLY A 331 -10.80 -6.02 -5.19
C GLY A 331 -12.18 -5.63 -4.64
N TYR A 332 -12.44 -4.35 -4.41
CA TYR A 332 -13.79 -3.88 -4.03
C TYR A 332 -14.69 -3.58 -5.23
N LYS A 333 -14.12 -3.48 -6.44
CA LYS A 333 -14.91 -3.18 -7.64
C LYS A 333 -15.60 -4.46 -8.12
N LYS A 334 -16.90 -4.40 -8.36
CA LYS A 334 -17.74 -5.57 -8.68
C LYS A 334 -17.17 -6.37 -9.87
N GLU A 335 -16.74 -5.69 -10.91
CA GLU A 335 -16.17 -6.28 -12.13
C GLU A 335 -14.77 -6.91 -11.94
N LYS A 336 -14.09 -6.62 -10.83
CA LYS A 336 -12.73 -7.07 -10.53
C LYS A 336 -12.65 -8.04 -9.35
N TYR A 337 -13.77 -8.33 -8.71
CA TYR A 337 -13.81 -9.13 -7.49
C TYR A 337 -13.26 -10.55 -7.72
N ASN A 338 -13.77 -11.27 -8.73
CA ASN A 338 -13.32 -12.64 -9.01
C ASN A 338 -11.83 -12.66 -9.39
N LEU A 339 -11.42 -11.78 -10.31
CA LEU A 339 -10.02 -11.66 -10.69
C LEU A 339 -9.11 -11.33 -9.49
N SER A 340 -9.57 -10.50 -8.55
CA SER A 340 -8.84 -10.22 -7.30
C SER A 340 -8.65 -11.47 -6.45
N LEU A 341 -9.64 -12.37 -6.38
CA LEU A 341 -9.50 -13.65 -5.68
C LEU A 341 -8.57 -14.59 -6.43
N ASP A 342 -8.70 -14.69 -7.75
CA ASP A 342 -7.88 -15.56 -8.61
C ASP A 342 -6.41 -15.16 -8.56
N MET A 343 -6.11 -13.86 -8.52
CA MET A 343 -4.76 -13.34 -8.32
C MET A 343 -4.15 -13.75 -6.98
N GLY A 344 -4.98 -13.97 -5.96
CA GLY A 344 -4.58 -14.35 -4.61
C GLY A 344 -4.63 -15.85 -4.31
N SER A 345 -5.15 -16.67 -5.24
CA SER A 345 -5.51 -18.08 -4.95
C SER A 345 -4.34 -18.92 -4.43
N GLU A 346 -3.16 -18.79 -5.04
CA GLU A 346 -1.96 -19.53 -4.63
C GLU A 346 -1.47 -19.12 -3.24
N LEU A 347 -1.54 -17.82 -2.93
CA LEU A 347 -1.21 -17.33 -1.60
C LEU A 347 -2.17 -17.93 -0.56
N PHE A 348 -3.48 -17.92 -0.84
CA PHE A 348 -4.47 -18.43 0.09
C PHE A 348 -4.31 -19.93 0.32
N ARG A 349 -4.04 -20.69 -0.74
CA ARG A 349 -3.78 -22.13 -0.68
C ARG A 349 -2.54 -22.41 0.18
N SER A 350 -1.42 -21.74 -0.10
CA SER A 350 -0.18 -21.93 0.66
C SER A 350 -0.31 -21.57 2.15
N ILE A 351 -1.03 -20.49 2.49
CA ILE A 351 -1.30 -20.14 3.89
C ILE A 351 -2.06 -21.27 4.59
N LYS A 352 -3.14 -21.77 3.98
CA LYS A 352 -3.94 -22.87 4.56
C LYS A 352 -3.14 -24.16 4.73
N GLU A 353 -2.28 -24.47 3.76
CA GLU A 353 -1.43 -25.66 3.79
C GLU A 353 -0.32 -25.57 4.84
N SER A 354 0.20 -24.37 5.14
CA SER A 354 1.29 -24.19 6.11
C SER A 354 0.93 -24.57 7.55
N ARG A 355 -0.35 -24.44 7.92
CA ARG A 355 -0.88 -24.64 9.29
C ARG A 355 -0.15 -23.83 10.38
N TYR A 356 0.54 -22.76 9.99
CA TYR A 356 1.23 -21.89 10.93
C TYR A 356 0.23 -21.07 11.75
N ARG A 357 0.54 -20.87 13.03
CA ARG A 357 -0.30 -20.14 13.99
C ARG A 357 -0.44 -18.67 13.61
N TYR A 358 0.63 -18.06 13.14
CA TYR A 358 0.66 -16.64 12.81
C TYR A 358 0.76 -16.43 11.29
N VAL A 359 -0.10 -15.58 10.77
CA VAL A 359 0.02 -15.04 9.41
C VAL A 359 0.24 -13.53 9.54
N ILE A 360 1.28 -13.02 8.90
CA ILE A 360 1.63 -11.60 9.00
C ILE A 360 1.85 -10.95 7.65
N THR A 361 1.58 -9.64 7.58
CA THR A 361 1.91 -8.78 6.43
C THR A 361 1.94 -7.31 6.83
N ASP A 362 2.84 -6.53 6.24
CA ASP A 362 3.01 -5.09 6.50
C ASP A 362 1.86 -4.25 5.92
N CYS A 363 1.06 -4.83 5.03
CA CYS A 363 0.06 -4.10 4.27
C CYS A 363 -1.35 -4.40 4.76
N GLY A 364 -2.03 -3.39 5.30
CA GLY A 364 -3.42 -3.50 5.74
C GLY A 364 -4.40 -4.00 4.66
N MET A 365 -4.15 -3.70 3.39
CA MET A 365 -4.96 -4.21 2.28
C MET A 365 -4.67 -5.69 1.99
N CYS A 366 -3.41 -6.11 2.08
CA CYS A 366 -3.06 -7.54 1.98
C CYS A 366 -3.68 -8.32 3.14
N LYS A 367 -3.65 -7.78 4.35
CA LYS A 367 -4.32 -8.32 5.53
C LYS A 367 -5.80 -8.60 5.26
N LEU A 368 -6.58 -7.57 4.88
CA LEU A 368 -8.01 -7.72 4.61
C LEU A 368 -8.32 -8.81 3.56
N GLN A 369 -7.51 -8.88 2.51
CA GLN A 369 -7.67 -9.85 1.43
C GLN A 369 -7.32 -11.27 1.86
N ILE A 370 -6.23 -11.44 2.63
CA ILE A 370 -5.83 -12.74 3.16
C ILE A 370 -6.87 -13.23 4.16
N GLU A 371 -7.34 -12.37 5.07
CA GLU A 371 -8.42 -12.71 6.02
C GLU A 371 -9.68 -13.17 5.26
N HIS A 372 -10.07 -12.44 4.20
CA HIS A 372 -11.21 -12.80 3.35
C HIS A 372 -11.01 -14.13 2.59
N GLY A 373 -9.81 -14.38 2.04
CA GLY A 373 -9.54 -15.58 1.24
C GLY A 373 -9.22 -16.84 2.06
N THR A 374 -8.80 -16.67 3.32
CA THR A 374 -8.28 -17.76 4.15
C THR A 374 -9.04 -18.02 5.42
N GLY A 375 -9.73 -17.02 5.99
CA GLY A 375 -10.32 -17.08 7.32
C GLY A 375 -9.30 -16.98 8.47
N TYR A 376 -8.00 -16.92 8.18
CA TYR A 376 -6.98 -16.68 9.20
C TYR A 376 -7.06 -15.24 9.70
N GLN A 377 -6.76 -15.03 10.98
CA GLN A 377 -6.47 -13.69 11.49
C GLN A 377 -5.06 -13.29 11.05
N VAL A 378 -4.91 -12.09 10.49
CA VAL A 378 -3.62 -11.59 10.00
C VAL A 378 -3.14 -10.43 10.89
N LEU A 379 -1.87 -10.46 11.27
CA LEU A 379 -1.25 -9.40 12.06
C LEU A 379 -0.29 -8.56 11.22
N HIS A 380 -0.10 -7.31 11.62
CA HIS A 380 1.06 -6.55 11.16
C HIS A 380 2.31 -7.04 11.90
N PRO A 381 3.49 -7.15 11.24
CA PRO A 381 4.74 -7.58 11.89
C PRO A 381 5.05 -6.84 13.20
N VAL A 382 4.90 -5.51 13.25
CA VAL A 382 5.05 -4.73 14.51
C VAL A 382 4.17 -5.23 15.67
N GLN A 383 2.96 -5.74 15.42
CA GLN A 383 2.09 -6.27 16.47
C GLN A 383 2.63 -7.60 17.00
N LEU A 384 3.16 -8.44 16.11
CA LEU A 384 3.75 -9.72 16.52
C LEU A 384 5.05 -9.50 17.32
N ILE A 385 5.91 -8.59 16.86
CA ILE A 385 7.16 -8.26 17.57
C ILE A 385 6.87 -7.64 18.93
N GLU A 386 5.98 -6.64 19.00
CA GLU A 386 5.59 -6.02 20.28
C GLU A 386 5.03 -7.05 21.26
N LYS A 387 4.17 -7.96 20.79
CA LYS A 387 3.65 -9.05 21.60
C LYS A 387 4.77 -9.99 22.08
N SER A 388 5.76 -10.28 21.24
CA SER A 388 6.89 -11.16 21.61
C SER A 388 7.78 -10.57 22.70
N LEU A 389 7.89 -9.23 22.78
CA LEU A 389 8.71 -8.54 23.78
C LEU A 389 8.00 -8.35 25.13
N ALA A 390 6.68 -8.42 25.15
CA ALA A 390 5.87 -8.30 26.37
C ALA A 390 5.80 -9.61 27.19
N HIS A 391 6.24 -10.73 26.61
CA HIS A 391 6.29 -12.06 27.21
C HIS A 391 7.73 -12.57 27.23
#